data_AF-A0A4D8PKJ4-F1
#
_entry.id   AF-A0A4D8PKJ4-F1
#
_cell.length_a   1.000
_cell.length_b   1.000
_cell.length_c   1.000
_cell.angle_alpha   90.00
_cell.angle_beta   90.00
_cell.angle_gamma   90.00
#
_symmetry.space_group_name_H-M   'P 1'
#
loop_
_entity.id
_entity.type
_entity.pdbx_description
1 polymer ?
#
loop_
_entity_poly.entity_id
_entity_poly.type
_entity_poly.pdbx_seq_one_letter_code
_entity_poly.pdbx_strand_id
1 'polypeptide(L)'
;MPGLLNPDAFDSRVWADSAYRSKANEATIAAAGRRSTVHFRKPKGRPMPEPHQRANRARSAVCSAVEHVFADQKARMGLFIRIIGLGRARVKIGIANLA
;
A
#
# COMPACT_ATOMS: atom_id res chain seq x y z
N MET A 1 9.48 6.19 7.47
CA MET A 1 9.47 6.35 6.01
C MET A 1 10.77 6.88 5.38
N PRO A 2 11.87 7.19 6.09
CA PRO A 2 13.14 7.49 5.41
C PRO A 2 13.59 6.30 4.55
N GLY A 3 13.99 6.55 3.30
CA GLY A 3 14.52 5.55 2.38
C GLY A 3 13.51 4.67 1.64
N LEU A 4 12.21 4.80 1.91
CA LEU A 4 11.15 4.03 1.23
C LEU A 4 10.47 4.79 0.07
N LEU A 5 10.65 6.10 0.01
CA LEU A 5 10.10 6.92 -1.07
C LEU A 5 11.04 6.84 -2.28
N ASN A 6 10.56 6.28 -3.38
CA ASN A 6 11.30 6.27 -4.64
C ASN A 6 11.18 7.65 -5.31
N PRO A 7 12.29 8.41 -5.48
CA PRO A 7 12.27 9.71 -6.16
C PRO A 7 11.88 9.60 -7.63
N ASP A 8 12.12 8.45 -8.27
CA ASP A 8 11.84 8.22 -9.70
C ASP A 8 10.43 7.67 -9.94
N ALA A 9 9.61 7.55 -8.88
CA ALA A 9 8.23 7.08 -9.04
C ALA A 9 7.39 8.07 -9.84
N PHE A 10 6.70 7.57 -10.87
CA PHE A 10 5.86 8.37 -11.77
C PHE A 10 4.65 9.01 -11.07
N ASP A 11 4.10 8.36 -10.04
CA ASP A 11 3.00 8.91 -9.24
C ASP A 11 3.56 9.71 -8.05
N SER A 12 3.06 10.93 -7.87
CA SER A 12 3.40 11.77 -6.72
C SER A 12 2.67 11.34 -5.44
N ARG A 13 1.68 10.44 -5.52
CA ARG A 13 0.88 9.96 -4.39
C ARG A 13 1.56 8.82 -3.64
N VAL A 14 1.55 8.90 -2.31
CA VAL A 14 2.08 7.88 -1.40
C VAL A 14 0.93 7.16 -0.70
N TRP A 15 0.71 5.92 -1.11
CA TRP A 15 -0.31 5.03 -0.57
C TRP A 15 0.26 4.17 0.55
N ALA A 16 -0.42 4.14 1.70
CA ALA A 16 -0.07 3.25 2.80
C ALA A 16 -1.25 3.06 3.77
N ASP A 17 -1.13 2.05 4.64
CA ASP A 17 -2.05 1.83 5.74
C ASP A 17 -1.93 2.92 6.83
N SER A 18 -2.98 3.05 7.64
CA SER A 18 -3.09 3.97 8.76
C SER A 18 -1.98 3.84 9.81
N ALA A 19 -1.36 2.66 9.95
CA ALA A 19 -0.19 2.46 10.81
C ALA A 19 0.99 3.37 10.42
N TYR A 20 1.09 3.76 9.15
CA TYR A 20 2.14 4.62 8.63
C TYR A 20 1.82 6.11 8.72
N ARG A 21 0.62 6.51 9.17
CA ARG A 21 0.20 7.91 9.28
C ARG A 21 0.72 8.59 10.56
N SER A 22 2.01 8.42 10.86
CA SER A 22 2.67 9.15 11.94
C SER A 22 3.00 10.57 11.48
N LYS A 23 3.10 11.53 12.42
CA LYS A 23 3.50 12.91 12.11
C LYS A 23 4.85 12.98 11.38
N ALA A 24 5.82 12.17 11.82
CA ALA A 24 7.14 12.10 11.20
C ALA A 24 7.09 11.59 9.74
N ASN A 25 6.25 10.58 9.46
CA ASN A 25 6.08 10.07 8.10
C ASN A 25 5.36 11.07 7.20
N GLU A 26 4.30 11.71 7.68
CA GLU A 26 3.60 12.76 6.93
C GLU A 26 4.53 13.95 6.63
N ALA A 27 5.38 14.35 7.58
CA ALA A 27 6.39 15.38 7.36
C ALA A 27 7.43 14.94 6.32
N THR A 28 7.86 13.67 6.34
CA THR A 28 8.80 13.12 5.34
C THR A 28 8.17 13.11 3.94
N ILE A 29 6.90 12.72 3.83
CA ILE A 29 6.14 12.72 2.56
C ILE A 29 6.03 14.14 2.01
N ALA A 30 5.68 15.11 2.86
CA ALA A 30 5.59 16.51 2.48
C ALA A 30 6.96 17.09 2.06
N ALA A 31 8.03 16.80 2.81
CA ALA A 31 9.39 17.24 2.48
C ALA A 31 9.89 16.66 1.14
N ALA A 32 9.42 15.46 0.77
CA ALA A 32 9.70 14.86 -0.53
C ALA A 32 8.85 15.43 -1.68
N GLY A 33 7.99 16.43 -1.43
CA GLY A 33 7.10 17.01 -2.44
C GLY A 33 5.98 16.06 -2.90
N ARG A 34 5.65 15.05 -2.09
CA ARG A 34 4.68 13.99 -2.44
C ARG A 34 3.33 14.22 -1.76
N ARG A 35 2.27 13.65 -2.33
CA ARG A 35 0.90 13.74 -1.80
C ARG A 35 0.56 12.52 -0.94
N SER A 36 0.21 12.71 0.33
CA SER A 36 -0.24 11.62 1.20
C SER A 36 -1.63 11.09 0.82
N THR A 37 -1.70 9.83 0.41
CA THR A 37 -2.92 9.02 0.33
C THR A 37 -2.97 7.93 1.41
N VAL A 38 -2.19 8.11 2.49
CA VAL A 38 -2.15 7.19 3.64
C VAL A 38 -3.50 7.19 4.38
N HIS A 39 -3.99 6.05 4.87
CA HIS A 39 -5.28 6.00 5.55
C HIS A 39 -5.30 6.77 6.88
N PHE A 40 -6.44 7.37 7.23
CA PHE A 40 -6.66 7.96 8.55
C PHE A 40 -6.89 6.86 9.58
N ARG A 41 -6.24 6.98 10.75
CA ARG A 41 -6.46 6.08 11.87
C ARG A 41 -7.76 6.45 12.61
N LYS A 42 -8.58 5.46 12.93
CA LYS A 42 -9.76 5.65 13.77
C LYS A 42 -9.34 6.10 15.18
N PRO A 43 -9.96 7.16 15.74
CA PRO A 43 -9.68 7.58 17.11
C PRO A 43 -10.17 6.54 18.13
N LYS A 44 -9.44 6.37 19.23
CA LYS A 44 -9.80 5.43 20.30
C LYS A 44 -11.08 5.92 21.01
N GLY A 45 -12.07 5.04 21.16
CA GLY A 45 -13.30 5.34 21.89
C GLY A 45 -14.24 6.34 21.22
N ARG A 46 -14.01 6.70 19.94
CA ARG A 46 -14.85 7.64 19.19
C ARG A 46 -15.15 7.12 17.78
N PRO A 47 -16.30 7.50 17.18
CA PRO A 47 -16.53 7.28 15.77
C PRO A 47 -15.50 8.03 14.92
N MET A 48 -15.24 7.53 13.72
CA MET A 48 -14.34 8.22 12.79
C MET A 48 -15.05 9.48 12.26
N PRO A 49 -14.38 10.64 12.16
CA PRO A 49 -14.98 11.83 11.56
C PRO A 49 -15.44 11.55 10.12
N GLU A 50 -16.62 12.04 9.73
CA GLU A 50 -17.20 11.81 8.41
C GLU A 50 -16.24 12.17 7.25
N PRO A 51 -15.50 13.29 7.27
CA PRO A 51 -14.53 13.60 6.21
C PRO A 51 -13.42 12.54 6.07
N HIS A 52 -12.94 12.00 7.20
CA HIS A 52 -11.93 10.93 7.20
C HIS A 52 -12.52 9.61 6.72
N GLN A 53 -13.78 9.32 7.05
CA GLN A 53 -14.48 8.14 6.53
C GLN A 53 -14.60 8.21 5.01
N ARG A 54 -15.07 9.34 4.46
CA ARG A 54 -15.20 9.53 3.01
C ARG A 54 -13.84 9.42 2.31
N ALA A 55 -12.80 10.02 2.87
CA ALA A 55 -11.45 9.93 2.33
C ALA A 55 -10.90 8.48 2.37
N ASN A 56 -11.07 7.77 3.48
CA ASN A 56 -10.65 6.37 3.58
C ASN A 56 -11.45 5.49 2.62
N ARG A 57 -12.77 5.67 2.47
CA ARG A 57 -13.59 4.91 1.52
C ARG A 57 -13.10 5.07 0.08
N ALA A 58 -12.79 6.30 -0.33
CA ALA A 58 -12.23 6.56 -1.66
C ALA A 58 -10.85 5.90 -1.84
N ARG A 59 -10.00 5.92 -0.81
CA ARG A 59 -8.69 5.27 -0.85
C ARG A 59 -8.81 3.74 -0.89
N SER A 60 -9.71 3.17 -0.09
CA SER A 60 -9.96 1.74 -0.04
C SER A 60 -10.48 1.18 -1.36
N ALA A 61 -11.28 1.94 -2.13
CA ALA A 61 -11.71 1.51 -3.46
C ALA A 61 -10.54 1.27 -4.43
N VAL A 62 -9.46 2.06 -4.31
CA VAL A 62 -8.24 1.85 -5.10
C VAL A 62 -7.43 0.69 -4.55
N CYS A 63 -7.24 0.63 -3.22
CA CYS A 63 -6.49 -0.46 -2.59
C CYS A 63 -7.14 -1.83 -2.80
N SER A 64 -8.47 -1.94 -2.76
CA SER A 64 -9.19 -3.21 -2.91
C SER A 64 -8.99 -3.83 -4.29
N ALA A 65 -8.83 -3.02 -5.34
CA ALA A 65 -8.54 -3.53 -6.68
C ALA A 65 -7.18 -4.24 -6.73
N VAL A 66 -6.18 -3.69 -6.02
CA VAL A 66 -4.85 -4.27 -5.91
C VAL A 66 -4.84 -5.48 -4.96
N GLU A 67 -5.52 -5.38 -3.82
CA GLU A 67 -5.68 -6.48 -2.86
C GLU A 67 -6.39 -7.68 -3.47
N HIS A 68 -7.37 -7.45 -4.35
CA HIS A 68 -8.05 -8.52 -5.07
C HIS A 68 -7.06 -9.34 -5.92
N VAL A 69 -6.11 -8.68 -6.60
CA VAL A 69 -5.05 -9.38 -7.34
C VAL A 69 -4.23 -10.24 -6.39
N PHE A 70 -3.82 -9.73 -5.23
CA PHE A 70 -3.06 -10.51 -4.25
C PHE A 70 -3.88 -11.66 -3.65
N ALA A 71 -5.18 -11.46 -3.43
CA ALA A 71 -6.08 -12.49 -2.96
C ALA A 71 -6.25 -13.60 -4.01
N ASP A 72 -6.40 -13.24 -5.29
CA ASP A 72 -6.48 -14.18 -6.41
C ASP A 72 -5.15 -14.94 -6.60
N GLN A 73 -4.01 -14.25 -6.55
CA GLN A 73 -2.67 -14.88 -6.54
C GLN A 73 -2.53 -15.89 -5.41
N LYS A 74 -3.03 -15.56 -4.21
CA LYS A 74 -3.00 -16.46 -3.06
C LYS A 74 -3.96 -17.64 -3.22
N ALA A 75 -5.18 -17.39 -3.71
CA ALA A 75 -6.24 -18.39 -3.80
C ALA A 75 -6.06 -19.36 -4.97
N ARG A 76 -5.74 -18.84 -6.16
CA ARG A 76 -5.61 -19.62 -7.39
C ARG A 76 -4.20 -20.12 -7.64
N MET A 77 -3.20 -19.29 -7.41
CA MET A 77 -1.80 -19.64 -7.69
C MET A 77 -1.04 -20.17 -6.46
N GLY A 78 -1.67 -20.24 -5.28
CA GLY A 78 -0.99 -20.58 -4.03
C GLY A 78 0.21 -19.66 -3.72
N LEU A 79 0.28 -18.49 -4.38
CA LEU A 79 1.50 -17.72 -4.49
C LEU A 79 1.60 -16.73 -3.33
N PHE A 80 2.23 -17.19 -2.25
CA PHE A 80 2.88 -16.28 -1.31
C PHE A 80 4.37 -16.21 -1.67
N ILE A 81 4.82 -15.11 -2.27
CA ILE A 81 6.24 -14.90 -2.60
C ILE A 81 6.91 -14.22 -1.42
N ARG A 82 7.39 -15.03 -0.49
CA ARG A 82 8.19 -14.63 0.66
C ARG A 82 9.70 -14.84 0.44
N ILE A 83 10.14 -14.83 -0.82
CA ILE A 83 11.52 -15.18 -1.17
C ILE A 83 12.39 -13.92 -1.15
N ILE A 84 13.54 -14.01 -0.50
CA ILE A 84 14.57 -12.96 -0.56
C ILE A 84 15.25 -13.00 -1.93
N GLY A 85 15.27 -11.86 -2.62
CA GLY A 85 15.95 -11.69 -3.91
C GLY A 85 15.02 -11.69 -5.13
N LEU A 86 15.13 -10.63 -5.95
CA LEU A 86 14.26 -10.36 -7.09
C LEU A 86 14.32 -11.45 -8.18
N GLY A 87 15.49 -12.05 -8.43
CA GLY A 87 15.62 -13.14 -9.40
C GLY A 87 14.81 -14.38 -9.02
N ARG A 88 14.84 -14.79 -7.74
CA ARG A 88 14.11 -15.95 -7.23
C ARG A 88 12.60 -15.71 -7.23
N ALA A 89 12.20 -14.49 -6.88
CA ALA A 89 10.80 -14.06 -6.99
C ALA A 89 10.31 -14.16 -8.44
N ARG A 90 11.07 -13.65 -9.42
CA ARG A 90 10.71 -13.73 -10.85
C ARG A 90 10.56 -15.16 -11.35
N VAL A 91 11.46 -16.07 -10.97
CA VAL A 91 11.36 -17.49 -11.38
C VAL A 91 10.08 -18.14 -10.80
N LYS A 92 9.76 -17.91 -9.52
CA LYS A 92 8.54 -18.45 -8.91
C LYS A 92 7.27 -17.92 -9.58
N ILE A 93 7.24 -16.62 -9.93
CA ILE A 93 6.14 -16.02 -10.71
C ILE A 93 6.04 -16.69 -12.09
N GLY A 94 7.17 -16.81 -12.79
CA GLY A 94 7.21 -17.40 -14.13
C GLY A 94 6.67 -18.83 -14.17
N ILE A 95 7.07 -19.68 -13.22
CA ILE A 95 6.58 -21.06 -13.13
C ILE A 95 5.07 -21.10 -12.83
N ALA A 96 4.59 -20.26 -11.92
CA ALA A 96 3.16 -20.23 -11.58
C ALA A 96 2.26 -19.78 -12.74
N ASN A 97 2.79 -18.96 -13.65
CA ASN A 97 2.07 -18.51 -14.84
C ASN A 97 2.06 -19.55 -15.98
N LEU A 98 2.86 -20.62 -15.88
CA LEU A 98 2.95 -21.69 -16.89
C LEU A 98 2.10 -22.93 -16.55
N ALA A 99 1.50 -22.95 -15.36
CA ALA A 99 0.67 -24.05 -14.85
C ALA A 99 -0.81 -23.84 -15.16
#